data_AF-A0AAV6GGC7-F1
#
_entry.id   AF-A0AAV6GGC7-F1
#
_cell.length_a   1.000
_cell.length_b   1.000
_cell.length_c   1.000
_cell.angle_alpha   90.00
_cell.angle_beta   90.00
_cell.angle_gamma   90.00
#
_symmetry.space_group_name_H-M   'P 1'
#
loop_
_entity.id
_entity.type
_entity.pdbx_description
1 polymer ?
#
loop_
_entity_poly.entity_id
_entity_poly.type
_entity_poly.pdbx_seq_one_letter_code
_entity_poly.pdbx_strand_id
1 'polypeptide(L)'
;MQIDLLEKSRVTFQLPDERGYHIFYQMMTNHKPEIIEMSLITTNPYDFPMCSQGQITVASIDDKEELDATDDAIDILGFSNEEKVTIYKLTGAVLHHGNMKFKQKQREEQAEPDGTEDADKVAYLLGLNSADMLKALCYPRVKVGNEFVTKGQTVPQVNNSVAALSKSIYERMFLWMVIRINQMLDTKQPRQFFIGVLDIAGFEIFDFNSMEQLCINFTNEKLQQFFNHHMFVLEQEEYKKEGIEWEFIDFGMDLAACIELIEKPMGIFAILEEECMFPKASDTTFKNKLYDQHLGKTKAFEKPKPKKGKAEAHFSLVHYAGTVDYNVGGWLDKNKDPLNDSVVQLYQKSGVKLLPTLYPPVVEGYMQNFLVIHQLRCNGVLEGIRICRKGFPSRILYGDFKQR
;
A
#
# COMPACT_ATOMS: atom_id res chain seq x y z
N MET A 1 2.33 -18.03 0.72
CA MET A 1 1.46 -16.87 0.43
C MET A 1 2.33 -15.65 0.20
N GLN A 2 2.04 -14.88 -0.84
CA GLN A 2 2.58 -13.54 -1.06
C GLN A 2 1.37 -12.62 -1.16
N ILE A 3 1.42 -11.46 -0.50
CA ILE A 3 0.41 -10.43 -0.64
C ILE A 3 1.06 -9.25 -1.33
N ASP A 4 0.39 -8.77 -2.38
CA ASP A 4 0.75 -7.58 -3.10
C ASP A 4 -0.44 -6.60 -3.00
N LEU A 5 -0.16 -5.29 -2.96
CA LEU A 5 -1.16 -4.21 -3.01
C LEU A 5 -2.22 -4.21 -1.88
N LEU A 6 -1.80 -4.30 -0.61
CA LEU A 6 -2.71 -3.98 0.50
C LEU A 6 -3.22 -2.53 0.36
N GLU A 7 -4.53 -2.33 0.34
CA GLU A 7 -5.15 -1.02 0.22
C GLU A 7 -5.00 -0.23 1.54
N LYS A 8 -3.85 0.42 1.71
CA LYS A 8 -3.49 1.09 2.98
C LYS A 8 -4.44 2.24 3.32
N SER A 9 -4.97 2.93 2.31
CA SER A 9 -5.88 4.07 2.51
C SER A 9 -7.15 3.66 3.25
N ARG A 10 -7.63 2.42 3.07
CA ARG A 10 -8.80 1.86 3.76
C ARG A 10 -8.67 1.83 5.29
N VAL A 11 -7.44 1.89 5.82
CA VAL A 11 -7.16 2.01 7.26
C VAL A 11 -7.62 3.36 7.83
N THR A 12 -7.52 4.43 7.02
CA THR A 12 -7.74 5.82 7.49
C THR A 12 -8.87 6.55 6.76
N PHE A 13 -9.43 5.95 5.71
CA PHE A 13 -10.41 6.55 4.82
C PHE A 13 -11.38 5.49 4.29
N GLN A 14 -12.66 5.87 4.15
CA GLN A 14 -13.68 5.04 3.52
C GLN A 14 -14.58 5.92 2.63
N LEU A 15 -15.00 5.38 1.49
CA LEU A 15 -16.09 5.97 0.73
C LEU A 15 -17.43 5.78 1.45
N PRO A 16 -18.47 6.60 1.16
CA PRO A 16 -19.75 6.57 1.89
C PRO A 16 -20.44 5.20 1.93
N ASP A 17 -20.32 4.41 0.87
CA ASP A 17 -20.93 3.08 0.74
C ASP A 17 -19.95 1.94 1.05
N GLU A 18 -18.76 2.27 1.55
CA GLU A 18 -17.73 1.30 1.93
C GLU A 18 -17.46 1.29 3.42
N ARG A 19 -16.80 0.25 3.91
CA ARG A 19 -16.29 0.15 5.28
C ARG A 19 -14.78 -0.06 5.30
N GLY A 20 -14.17 0.15 6.46
CA GLY A 20 -12.78 -0.21 6.74
C GLY A 20 -12.57 -1.73 6.79
N TYR A 21 -11.39 -2.18 7.20
CA TYR A 21 -11.16 -3.62 7.39
C TYR A 21 -12.07 -4.21 8.49
N HIS A 22 -12.55 -5.43 8.29
CA HIS A 22 -13.52 -6.10 9.18
C HIS A 22 -13.06 -6.17 10.63
N ILE A 23 -11.76 -6.38 10.86
CA ILE A 23 -11.18 -6.52 12.19
C ILE A 23 -11.53 -5.36 13.14
N PHE A 24 -11.63 -4.13 12.64
CA PHE A 24 -12.01 -2.99 13.47
C PHE A 24 -13.40 -3.18 14.09
N TYR A 25 -14.36 -3.63 13.29
CA TYR A 25 -15.75 -3.79 13.70
C TYR A 25 -15.97 -5.07 14.49
N GLN A 26 -15.29 -6.16 14.12
CA GLN A 26 -15.24 -7.41 14.90
C GLN A 26 -14.82 -7.14 16.34
N MET A 27 -13.72 -6.41 16.54
CA MET A 27 -13.21 -6.05 17.89
C MET A 27 -14.20 -5.18 18.69
N MET A 28 -15.01 -4.35 18.03
CA MET A 28 -15.97 -3.45 18.67
C MET A 28 -17.32 -4.11 19.02
N THR A 29 -17.53 -5.38 18.66
CA THR A 29 -18.81 -6.08 18.91
C THR A 29 -19.11 -6.36 20.37
N ASN A 30 -18.11 -6.28 21.25
CA ASN A 30 -18.15 -6.72 22.66
C ASN A 30 -18.47 -8.21 22.85
N HIS A 31 -18.29 -9.03 21.82
CA HIS A 31 -18.48 -10.48 21.92
C HIS A 31 -17.39 -11.14 22.78
N LYS A 32 -16.17 -10.60 22.71
CA LYS A 32 -15.03 -10.92 23.60
C LYS A 32 -14.59 -9.65 24.37
N PRO A 33 -15.20 -9.34 25.52
CA PRO A 33 -14.97 -8.07 26.24
C PRO A 33 -13.51 -7.80 26.61
N GLU A 34 -12.72 -8.85 26.83
CA GLU A 34 -11.29 -8.77 27.10
C GLU A 34 -10.51 -8.08 25.97
N ILE A 35 -10.97 -8.20 24.72
CA ILE A 35 -10.36 -7.52 23.56
C ILE A 35 -10.57 -6.02 23.68
N ILE A 36 -11.76 -5.59 24.08
CA ILE A 36 -12.08 -4.17 24.30
C ILE A 36 -11.21 -3.60 25.41
N GLU A 37 -11.14 -4.30 26.54
CA GLU A 37 -10.32 -3.89 27.69
C GLU A 37 -8.84 -3.81 27.35
N MET A 38 -8.27 -4.81 26.67
CA MET A 38 -6.84 -4.84 26.38
C MET A 38 -6.41 -3.84 25.30
N SER A 39 -7.31 -3.48 24.39
CA SER A 39 -7.08 -2.53 23.30
C SER A 39 -7.59 -1.11 23.60
N LEU A 40 -8.19 -0.91 24.79
CA LEU A 40 -8.71 0.36 25.29
C LEU A 40 -9.73 1.04 24.36
N ILE A 41 -10.46 0.26 23.56
CA ILE A 41 -11.46 0.79 22.62
C ILE A 41 -12.85 0.86 23.27
N THR A 42 -13.80 1.49 22.58
CA THR A 42 -15.22 1.45 22.93
C THR A 42 -15.98 0.55 21.94
N THR A 43 -17.26 0.31 22.20
CA THR A 43 -18.13 -0.46 21.29
C THR A 43 -18.79 0.39 20.21
N ASN A 44 -18.57 1.70 20.21
CA ASN A 44 -19.19 2.63 19.27
C ASN A 44 -18.18 2.99 18.17
N PRO A 45 -18.35 2.50 16.92
CA PRO A 45 -17.41 2.81 15.84
C PRO A 45 -17.26 4.31 15.57
N TYR A 46 -18.28 5.13 15.86
CA TYR A 46 -18.22 6.58 15.68
C TYR A 46 -17.27 7.29 16.64
N ASP A 47 -16.79 6.60 17.68
CA ASP A 47 -15.74 7.12 18.55
C ASP A 47 -14.36 7.10 17.84
N PHE A 48 -14.25 6.49 16.65
CA PHE A 48 -13.03 6.32 15.88
C PHE A 48 -13.20 6.80 14.42
N PRO A 49 -12.97 8.10 14.13
CA PRO A 49 -13.23 8.71 12.82
C PRO A 49 -12.48 8.06 11.65
N MET A 50 -11.33 7.42 11.89
CA MET A 50 -10.55 6.78 10.84
C MET A 50 -11.22 5.52 10.25
N CYS A 51 -12.19 4.91 10.94
CA CYS A 51 -12.93 3.74 10.47
C CYS A 51 -14.45 3.94 10.37
N SER A 52 -14.94 5.17 10.54
CA SER A 52 -16.38 5.47 10.60
C SER A 52 -16.83 6.55 9.60
N GLN A 53 -16.10 6.72 8.49
CA GLN A 53 -16.45 7.71 7.45
C GLN A 53 -17.53 7.19 6.50
N GLY A 54 -17.60 5.88 6.31
CA GLY A 54 -18.60 5.20 5.48
C GLY A 54 -19.55 4.33 6.30
N GLN A 55 -19.84 3.13 5.79
CA GLN A 55 -20.66 2.14 6.46
C GLN A 55 -19.92 1.50 7.63
N ILE A 56 -20.66 1.19 8.70
CA ILE A 56 -20.11 0.51 9.90
C ILE A 56 -20.63 -0.92 10.06
N THR A 57 -21.70 -1.28 9.35
CA THR A 57 -22.34 -2.60 9.38
C THR A 57 -22.67 -3.06 7.97
N VAL A 58 -22.68 -4.38 7.74
CA VAL A 58 -23.06 -4.98 6.46
C VAL A 58 -24.10 -6.05 6.73
N ALA A 59 -25.24 -6.00 6.04
CA ALA A 59 -26.39 -6.86 6.34
C ALA A 59 -26.10 -8.37 6.22
N SER A 60 -25.11 -8.76 5.41
CA SER A 60 -24.73 -10.15 5.17
C SER A 60 -23.59 -10.65 6.07
N ILE A 61 -23.09 -9.83 7.01
CA ILE A 61 -21.93 -10.16 7.84
C ILE A 61 -22.33 -10.06 9.31
N ASP A 62 -22.11 -11.14 10.07
CA ASP A 62 -22.17 -11.10 11.53
C ASP A 62 -20.76 -10.94 12.11
N ASP A 63 -20.40 -9.69 12.44
CA ASP A 63 -19.07 -9.36 12.97
C ASP A 63 -18.74 -10.10 14.29
N LYS A 64 -19.73 -10.70 15.00
CA LYS A 64 -19.50 -11.50 16.21
C LYS A 64 -19.00 -12.90 15.87
N GLU A 65 -19.69 -13.58 14.96
CA GLU A 65 -19.27 -14.91 14.49
C GLU A 65 -17.91 -14.84 13.80
N GLU A 66 -17.69 -13.78 13.03
CA GLU A 66 -16.40 -13.54 12.36
C GLU A 66 -15.26 -13.26 13.36
N LEU A 67 -15.54 -12.65 14.53
CA LEU A 67 -14.53 -12.47 15.57
C LEU A 67 -14.10 -13.81 16.17
N ASP A 68 -15.04 -14.71 16.43
CA ASP A 68 -14.74 -16.05 16.94
C ASP A 68 -13.88 -16.82 15.92
N ALA A 69 -14.28 -16.81 14.65
CA ALA A 69 -13.51 -17.44 13.58
C ALA A 69 -12.10 -16.85 13.46
N THR A 70 -11.96 -15.53 13.60
CA THR A 70 -10.65 -14.85 13.52
C THR A 70 -9.75 -15.22 14.70
N ASP A 71 -10.26 -15.20 15.93
CA ASP A 71 -9.49 -15.56 17.13
C ASP A 71 -9.06 -17.04 17.11
N ASP A 72 -9.96 -17.94 16.73
CA ASP A 72 -9.68 -19.37 16.58
C ASP A 72 -8.63 -19.62 15.48
N ALA A 73 -8.73 -18.90 14.36
CA ALA A 73 -7.77 -19.02 13.27
C ALA A 73 -6.35 -18.61 13.69
N ILE A 74 -6.21 -17.55 14.51
CA ILE A 74 -4.91 -17.12 15.04
C ILE A 74 -4.29 -18.24 15.89
N ASP A 75 -5.09 -18.91 16.71
CA ASP A 75 -4.60 -20.02 17.54
C ASP A 75 -4.21 -21.25 16.71
N ILE A 76 -5.03 -21.64 15.72
CA ILE A 76 -4.76 -22.76 14.81
C ILE A 76 -3.48 -22.52 13.98
N LEU A 77 -3.26 -21.27 13.55
CA LEU A 77 -2.09 -20.86 12.80
C LEU A 77 -0.82 -20.77 13.65
N GLY A 78 -0.89 -21.10 14.95
CA GLY A 78 0.28 -21.26 15.81
C GLY A 78 0.89 -19.95 16.30
N PHE A 79 0.12 -18.86 16.30
CA PHE A 79 0.52 -17.64 16.99
C PHE A 79 0.48 -17.87 18.50
N SER A 80 1.47 -17.36 19.21
CA SER A 80 1.46 -17.37 20.67
C SER A 80 0.41 -16.39 21.22
N ASN A 81 -0.04 -16.62 22.46
CA ASN A 81 -0.97 -15.69 23.11
C ASN A 81 -0.39 -14.27 23.25
N GLU A 82 0.94 -14.14 23.44
CA GLU A 82 1.62 -12.83 23.46
C GLU A 82 1.53 -12.13 22.10
N GLU A 83 1.77 -12.87 21.00
CA GLU A 83 1.61 -12.36 19.64
C GLU A 83 0.16 -11.94 19.36
N LYS A 84 -0.81 -12.79 19.72
CA LYS A 84 -2.25 -12.54 19.54
C LYS A 84 -2.72 -11.28 20.25
N VAL A 85 -2.41 -11.14 21.53
CA VAL A 85 -2.70 -9.93 22.31
C VAL A 85 -2.04 -8.71 21.69
N THR A 86 -0.82 -8.85 21.17
CA THR A 86 -0.12 -7.75 20.52
C THR A 86 -0.79 -7.32 19.21
N ILE A 87 -1.31 -8.25 18.41
CA ILE A 87 -2.08 -7.94 17.20
C ILE A 87 -3.29 -7.06 17.56
N TYR A 88 -4.09 -7.47 18.56
CA TYR A 88 -5.24 -6.67 19.00
C TYR A 88 -4.83 -5.30 19.55
N LYS A 89 -3.73 -5.22 20.33
CA LYS A 89 -3.22 -3.94 20.83
C LYS A 89 -2.75 -3.01 19.71
N LEU A 90 -2.04 -3.52 18.71
CA LEU A 90 -1.61 -2.73 17.55
C LEU A 90 -2.81 -2.24 16.74
N THR A 91 -3.82 -3.09 16.50
CA THR A 91 -5.07 -2.69 15.82
C THR A 91 -5.82 -1.61 16.62
N GLY A 92 -5.92 -1.77 17.94
CA GLY A 92 -6.51 -0.73 18.81
C GLY A 92 -5.72 0.57 18.78
N ALA A 93 -4.38 0.50 18.79
CA ALA A 93 -3.54 1.69 18.68
C ALA A 93 -3.77 2.42 17.34
N VAL A 94 -3.96 1.71 16.24
CA VAL A 94 -4.32 2.30 14.93
C VAL A 94 -5.62 3.10 15.01
N LEU A 95 -6.64 2.59 15.71
CA LEU A 95 -7.90 3.31 15.94
C LEU A 95 -7.70 4.60 16.76
N HIS A 96 -6.96 4.51 17.87
CA HIS A 96 -6.71 5.66 18.75
C HIS A 96 -5.83 6.74 18.12
N HIS A 97 -4.95 6.41 17.17
CA HIS A 97 -4.21 7.41 16.41
C HIS A 97 -5.16 8.41 15.73
N GLY A 98 -6.27 7.93 15.17
CA GLY A 98 -7.27 8.78 14.52
C GLY A 98 -7.96 9.77 15.44
N ASN A 99 -7.89 9.55 16.76
CA ASN A 99 -8.52 10.41 17.76
C ASN A 99 -7.59 11.49 18.31
N MET A 100 -6.28 11.42 18.03
CA MET A 100 -5.35 12.44 18.49
C MET A 100 -5.71 13.80 17.90
N LYS A 101 -5.89 14.80 18.77
CA LYS A 101 -6.25 16.17 18.37
C LYS A 101 -5.06 17.10 18.53
N PHE A 102 -4.94 18.01 17.57
CA PHE A 102 -3.89 19.02 17.54
C PHE A 102 -4.53 20.36 17.20
N LYS A 103 -3.99 21.43 17.79
CA LYS A 103 -4.41 22.80 17.53
C LYS A 103 -3.21 23.66 17.16
N GLN A 104 -3.49 24.78 16.52
CA GLN A 104 -2.46 25.75 16.20
C GLN A 104 -2.07 26.50 17.48
N LYS A 105 -0.77 26.58 17.76
CA LYS A 105 -0.25 27.34 18.89
C LYS A 105 -0.50 28.83 18.68
N GLN A 106 -0.85 29.55 19.75
CA GLN A 106 -1.19 30.97 19.63
C GLN A 106 -0.05 31.79 19.03
N ARG A 107 -0.35 32.54 17.95
CA ARG A 107 0.59 33.43 17.23
C ARG A 107 1.75 32.71 16.54
N GLU A 108 1.67 31.39 16.39
CA GLU A 108 2.64 30.53 15.75
C GLU A 108 1.94 29.68 14.67
N GLU A 109 2.63 29.24 13.63
CA GLU A 109 2.05 28.31 12.62
C GLU A 109 2.15 26.84 13.06
N GLN A 110 2.92 26.59 14.12
CA GLN A 110 3.20 25.27 14.66
C GLN A 110 1.98 24.67 15.37
N ALA A 111 1.87 23.35 15.28
CA ALA A 111 0.91 22.55 16.02
C ALA A 111 1.36 22.31 17.46
N GLU A 112 0.38 22.22 18.36
CA GLU A 112 0.53 21.69 19.71
C GLU A 112 -0.58 20.65 19.99
N PRO A 113 -0.35 19.68 20.89
CA PRO A 113 -1.38 18.72 21.27
C PRO A 113 -2.61 19.41 21.90
N ASP A 114 -3.80 18.98 21.51
CA ASP A 114 -5.08 19.44 22.07
C ASP A 114 -5.70 18.37 22.98
N GLY A 115 -4.98 18.08 24.06
CA GLY A 115 -5.24 16.94 24.94
C GLY A 115 -4.24 15.82 24.75
N THR A 116 -4.16 14.91 25.72
CA THR A 116 -3.22 13.78 25.70
C THR A 116 -3.90 12.42 25.82
N GLU A 117 -5.21 12.36 26.04
CA GLU A 117 -5.91 11.11 26.37
C GLU A 117 -5.65 9.99 25.35
N ASP A 118 -5.90 10.23 24.06
CA ASP A 118 -5.69 9.22 23.02
C ASP A 118 -4.20 8.98 22.75
N ALA A 119 -3.35 9.98 22.96
CA ALA A 119 -1.89 9.81 22.90
C ALA A 119 -1.38 8.91 24.03
N ASP A 120 -1.96 9.01 25.22
CA ASP A 120 -1.64 8.17 26.38
C ASP A 120 -2.10 6.72 26.13
N LYS A 121 -3.29 6.52 25.54
CA LYS A 121 -3.77 5.19 25.10
C LYS A 121 -2.84 4.58 24.05
N VAL A 122 -2.50 5.32 22.99
CA VAL A 122 -1.57 4.84 21.95
C VAL A 122 -0.21 4.51 22.54
N ALA A 123 0.36 5.40 23.37
CA ALA A 123 1.65 5.18 23.98
C ALA A 123 1.64 3.93 24.89
N TYR A 124 0.57 3.71 25.65
CA TYR A 124 0.42 2.49 26.44
C TYR A 124 0.37 1.23 25.56
N LEU A 125 -0.48 1.22 24.53
CA LEU A 125 -0.66 0.06 23.63
C LEU A 125 0.61 -0.27 22.84
N LEU A 126 1.36 0.77 22.45
CA LEU A 126 2.62 0.64 21.72
C LEU A 126 3.85 0.53 22.63
N GLY A 127 3.72 0.59 23.96
CA GLY A 127 4.85 0.54 24.89
C GLY A 127 5.85 1.69 24.71
N LEU A 128 5.34 2.92 24.57
CA LEU A 128 6.07 4.16 24.35
C LEU A 128 5.82 5.17 25.49
N ASN A 129 6.56 6.28 25.46
CA ASN A 129 6.25 7.45 26.29
C ASN A 129 5.40 8.46 25.48
N SER A 130 4.24 8.83 26.02
CA SER A 130 3.28 9.73 25.36
C SER A 130 3.85 11.13 25.09
N ALA A 131 4.57 11.71 26.06
CA ALA A 131 5.17 13.03 25.92
C ALA A 131 6.25 13.05 24.82
N ASP A 132 7.09 12.01 24.76
CA ASP A 132 8.10 11.87 23.71
C ASP A 132 7.48 11.68 22.33
N MET A 133 6.39 10.90 22.23
CA MET A 133 5.65 10.69 20.99
C MET A 133 5.02 11.99 20.48
N LEU A 134 4.30 12.73 21.35
CA LEU A 134 3.70 14.02 20.99
C LEU A 134 4.76 15.04 20.59
N LYS A 135 5.90 15.07 21.30
CA LYS A 135 7.03 15.92 20.94
C LYS A 135 7.61 15.54 19.58
N ALA A 136 7.78 14.25 19.28
CA ALA A 136 8.28 13.78 17.99
C ALA A 136 7.30 14.07 16.84
N LEU A 137 5.99 14.04 17.09
CA LEU A 137 4.95 14.39 16.12
C LEU A 137 4.96 15.90 15.79
N CYS A 138 4.93 16.77 16.79
CA CYS A 138 4.89 18.23 16.59
C CYS A 138 6.25 18.82 16.21
N TYR A 139 7.35 18.24 16.70
CA TYR A 139 8.72 18.74 16.57
C TYR A 139 9.72 17.63 16.21
N PRO A 140 9.56 16.96 15.06
CA PRO A 140 10.50 15.94 14.61
C PRO A 140 11.91 16.51 14.40
N ARG A 141 12.91 15.67 14.68
CA ARG A 141 14.32 15.93 14.35
C ARG A 141 14.60 15.39 12.95
N VAL A 142 14.88 16.30 12.02
CA VAL A 142 15.19 15.98 10.63
C VAL A 142 16.68 16.11 10.40
N LYS A 143 17.28 15.16 9.69
CA LYS A 143 18.70 15.21 9.31
C LYS A 143 18.85 16.17 8.11
N VAL A 144 19.62 17.23 8.29
CA VAL A 144 19.96 18.20 7.24
C VAL A 144 21.47 18.19 7.07
N GLY A 145 21.95 17.54 6.01
CA GLY A 145 23.37 17.24 5.85
C GLY A 145 23.87 16.30 6.94
N ASN A 146 24.83 16.76 7.76
CA ASN A 146 25.41 16.00 8.87
C ASN A 146 24.78 16.31 10.24
N GLU A 147 23.87 17.28 10.32
CA GLU A 147 23.28 17.73 11.59
C GLU A 147 21.80 17.33 11.70
N PHE A 148 21.31 17.22 12.93
CA PHE A 148 19.89 17.01 13.21
C PHE A 148 19.27 18.31 13.70
N VAL A 149 18.29 18.82 12.96
CA VAL A 149 17.57 20.05 13.28
C VAL A 149 16.14 19.71 13.69
N THR A 150 15.66 20.32 14.76
CA THR A 150 14.27 20.23 15.18
C THR A 150 13.41 21.11 14.28
N LYS A 151 12.41 20.52 13.62
CA LYS A 151 11.48 21.22 12.72
C LYS A 151 10.08 21.18 13.29
N GLY A 152 9.47 22.34 13.53
CA GLY A 152 8.05 22.43 13.89
C GLY A 152 7.16 22.08 12.70
N GLN A 153 6.06 21.39 12.96
CA GLN A 153 5.05 20.99 11.97
C GLN A 153 3.77 21.80 12.17
N THR A 154 3.02 22.05 11.10
CA THR A 154 1.67 22.62 11.16
C THR A 154 0.63 21.55 11.51
N VAL A 155 -0.57 21.95 11.92
CA VAL A 155 -1.65 21.00 12.29
C VAL A 155 -1.94 19.99 11.16
N PRO A 156 -2.11 20.41 9.89
CA PRO A 156 -2.29 19.46 8.79
C PRO A 156 -1.12 18.48 8.62
N GLN A 157 0.13 18.94 8.79
CA GLN A 157 1.30 18.08 8.68
C GLN A 157 1.34 17.01 9.77
N VAL A 158 0.98 17.37 11.01
CA VAL A 158 0.89 16.41 12.11
C VAL A 158 -0.21 15.38 11.85
N ASN A 159 -1.41 15.82 11.43
CA ASN A 159 -2.51 14.91 11.12
C ASN A 159 -2.16 13.93 9.99
N ASN A 160 -1.49 14.42 8.94
CA ASN A 160 -1.01 13.57 7.84
C ASN A 160 0.03 12.55 8.35
N SER A 161 0.95 12.97 9.23
CA SER A 161 1.92 12.07 9.87
C SER A 161 1.22 11.00 10.72
N VAL A 162 0.19 11.35 11.47
CA VAL A 162 -0.58 10.41 12.30
C VAL A 162 -1.28 9.36 11.42
N ALA A 163 -1.91 9.79 10.33
CA ALA A 163 -2.51 8.87 9.36
C ALA A 163 -1.47 7.95 8.70
N ALA A 164 -0.32 8.49 8.29
CA ALA A 164 0.77 7.70 7.70
C ALA A 164 1.32 6.64 8.67
N LEU A 165 1.53 7.00 9.94
CA LEU A 165 1.97 6.07 10.98
C LEU A 165 0.93 4.97 11.23
N SER A 166 -0.36 5.32 11.25
CA SER A 166 -1.47 4.38 11.42
C SER A 166 -1.50 3.33 10.30
N LYS A 167 -1.45 3.78 9.04
CA LYS A 167 -1.33 2.91 7.87
C LYS A 167 -0.09 2.01 7.95
N SER A 168 1.04 2.58 8.37
CA SER A 168 2.30 1.84 8.46
C SER A 168 2.29 0.74 9.52
N ILE A 169 1.72 1.00 10.69
CA ILE A 169 1.58 -0.03 11.74
C ILE A 169 0.73 -1.17 11.22
N TYR A 170 -0.43 -0.86 10.64
CA TYR A 170 -1.36 -1.86 10.11
C TYR A 170 -0.72 -2.69 8.99
N GLU A 171 -0.12 -2.04 7.99
CA GLU A 171 0.56 -2.74 6.89
C GLU A 171 1.67 -3.66 7.38
N ARG A 172 2.58 -3.14 8.22
CA ARG A 172 3.72 -3.94 8.70
C ARG A 172 3.27 -5.10 9.57
N MET A 173 2.25 -4.90 10.41
CA MET A 173 1.63 -5.97 11.18
C MET A 173 1.01 -7.03 10.26
N PHE A 174 0.27 -6.62 9.23
CA PHE A 174 -0.33 -7.52 8.25
C PHE A 174 0.73 -8.34 7.50
N LEU A 175 1.78 -7.69 6.98
CA LEU A 175 2.89 -8.37 6.31
C LEU A 175 3.62 -9.34 7.26
N TRP A 176 3.80 -8.95 8.53
CA TRP A 176 4.36 -9.84 9.53
C TRP A 176 3.48 -11.05 9.80
N MET A 177 2.15 -10.90 9.89
CA MET A 177 1.23 -12.03 10.02
C MET A 177 1.38 -13.00 8.84
N VAL A 178 1.47 -12.49 7.61
CA VAL A 178 1.71 -13.33 6.40
C VAL A 178 3.03 -14.08 6.51
N ILE A 179 4.10 -13.43 6.99
CA ILE A 179 5.40 -14.09 7.23
C ILE A 179 5.26 -15.20 8.26
N ARG A 180 4.57 -14.97 9.38
CA ARG A 180 4.34 -15.98 10.43
C ARG A 180 3.53 -17.17 9.91
N ILE A 181 2.47 -16.91 9.15
CA ILE A 181 1.67 -17.95 8.48
C ILE A 181 2.55 -18.76 7.53
N ASN A 182 3.36 -18.11 6.69
CA ASN A 182 4.27 -18.80 5.78
C ASN A 182 5.29 -19.69 6.49
N GLN A 183 5.81 -19.26 7.65
CA GLN A 183 6.71 -20.07 8.47
C GLN A 183 6.03 -21.32 9.01
N MET A 184 4.76 -21.21 9.39
CA MET A 184 3.96 -22.34 9.89
C MET A 184 3.55 -23.31 8.78
N LEU A 185 3.36 -22.81 7.56
CA LEU A 185 3.13 -23.63 6.37
C LEU A 185 4.42 -24.22 5.78
N ASP A 186 5.60 -23.83 6.27
CA ASP A 186 6.86 -24.28 5.70
C ASP A 186 7.20 -25.72 6.11
N THR A 187 7.70 -26.49 5.15
CA THR A 187 8.05 -27.90 5.32
C THR A 187 9.48 -28.09 4.85
N LYS A 188 10.30 -28.84 5.60
CA LYS A 188 11.71 -29.11 5.23
C LYS A 188 11.88 -29.99 3.97
N GLN A 189 10.80 -30.35 3.29
CA GLN A 189 10.83 -31.17 2.08
C GLN A 189 11.35 -30.34 0.89
N PRO A 190 12.16 -30.95 0.00
CA PRO A 190 12.59 -30.27 -1.22
C PRO A 190 11.40 -29.99 -2.14
N ARG A 191 11.33 -28.76 -2.67
CA ARG A 191 10.27 -28.31 -3.60
C ARG A 191 10.89 -28.05 -4.97
N GLN A 192 10.37 -28.70 -6.01
CA GLN A 192 10.83 -28.52 -7.40
C GLN A 192 9.88 -27.66 -8.23
N PHE A 193 8.57 -27.83 -8.03
CA PHE A 193 7.52 -27.13 -8.75
C PHE A 193 6.50 -26.59 -7.76
N PHE A 194 5.71 -25.61 -8.20
CA PHE A 194 4.58 -25.09 -7.45
C PHE A 194 3.44 -24.73 -8.39
N ILE A 195 2.21 -24.77 -7.87
CA ILE A 195 1.03 -24.21 -8.51
C ILE A 195 0.72 -22.91 -7.76
N GLY A 196 0.77 -21.79 -8.47
CA GLY A 196 0.37 -20.50 -7.93
C GLY A 196 -1.10 -20.25 -8.20
N VAL A 197 -1.85 -19.92 -7.16
CA VAL A 197 -3.23 -19.41 -7.28
C VAL A 197 -3.15 -17.91 -7.05
N LEU A 198 -3.55 -17.12 -8.04
CA LEU A 198 -3.65 -15.68 -7.94
C LEU A 198 -5.11 -15.32 -7.66
N ASP A 199 -5.32 -14.64 -6.54
CA ASP A 199 -6.61 -14.05 -6.16
C ASP A 199 -6.39 -12.55 -5.97
N ILE A 200 -7.08 -11.74 -6.77
CA ILE A 200 -6.94 -10.29 -6.81
C ILE A 200 -8.28 -9.69 -7.23
N ALA A 201 -8.56 -8.47 -6.75
CA ALA A 201 -9.71 -7.71 -7.20
C ALA A 201 -9.70 -7.54 -8.74
N GLY A 202 -10.89 -7.64 -9.32
CA GLY A 202 -11.11 -7.36 -10.74
C GLY A 202 -10.96 -5.88 -11.07
N PHE A 203 -11.20 -5.54 -12.33
CA PHE A 203 -11.18 -4.16 -12.81
C PHE A 203 -12.29 -3.33 -12.13
N GLU A 204 -11.96 -2.16 -11.61
CA GLU A 204 -12.86 -1.28 -10.84
C GLU A 204 -13.24 -0.02 -11.62
N ILE A 205 -14.53 0.25 -11.72
CA ILE A 205 -15.06 1.49 -12.30
C ILE A 205 -16.11 2.06 -11.35
N PHE A 206 -15.71 3.08 -10.59
CA PHE A 206 -16.59 3.80 -9.69
C PHE A 206 -16.93 5.20 -10.21
N ASP A 207 -17.85 5.88 -9.54
CA ASP A 207 -18.15 7.29 -9.79
C ASP A 207 -16.98 8.21 -9.37
N PHE A 208 -16.13 7.73 -8.45
CA PHE A 208 -14.92 8.39 -8.01
C PHE A 208 -13.76 7.38 -8.02
N ASN A 209 -12.81 7.55 -8.95
CA ASN A 209 -11.62 6.69 -9.06
C ASN A 209 -10.39 7.49 -8.65
N SER A 210 -9.64 6.99 -7.67
CA SER A 210 -8.41 7.63 -7.18
C SER A 210 -7.18 6.80 -7.56
N MET A 211 -6.06 7.04 -6.89
CA MET A 211 -4.78 6.37 -7.13
C MET A 211 -4.90 4.84 -6.95
N GLU A 212 -5.69 4.41 -5.98
CA GLU A 212 -5.92 3.00 -5.66
C GLU A 212 -6.59 2.26 -6.84
N GLN A 213 -7.65 2.85 -7.42
CA GLN A 213 -8.28 2.33 -8.63
C GLN A 213 -7.31 2.29 -9.81
N LEU A 214 -6.43 3.31 -9.96
CA LEU A 214 -5.42 3.27 -11.03
C LEU A 214 -4.49 2.06 -10.87
N CYS A 215 -4.03 1.77 -9.65
CA CYS A 215 -3.16 0.63 -9.37
C CYS A 215 -3.83 -0.72 -9.66
N ILE A 216 -5.09 -0.90 -9.23
CA ILE A 216 -5.85 -2.14 -9.50
C ILE A 216 -6.17 -2.29 -10.98
N ASN A 217 -6.61 -1.21 -11.64
CA ASN A 217 -6.92 -1.22 -13.06
C ASN A 217 -5.68 -1.45 -13.93
N PHE A 218 -4.54 -0.86 -13.57
CA PHE A 218 -3.26 -1.14 -14.22
C PHE A 218 -2.85 -2.62 -14.08
N THR A 219 -3.05 -3.19 -12.88
CA THR A 219 -2.75 -4.60 -12.64
C THR A 219 -3.65 -5.50 -13.51
N ASN A 220 -4.94 -5.20 -13.57
CA ASN A 220 -5.90 -5.90 -14.43
C ASN A 220 -5.59 -5.72 -15.93
N GLU A 221 -5.15 -4.54 -16.36
CA GLU A 221 -4.69 -4.29 -17.74
C GLU A 221 -3.55 -5.24 -18.12
N LYS A 222 -2.56 -5.39 -17.24
CA LYS A 222 -1.44 -6.32 -17.43
C LYS A 222 -1.85 -7.79 -17.38
N LEU A 223 -2.75 -8.15 -16.47
CA LEU A 223 -3.29 -9.52 -16.40
C LEU A 223 -4.05 -9.87 -17.68
N GLN A 224 -4.83 -8.93 -18.22
CA GLN A 224 -5.52 -9.11 -19.48
C GLN A 224 -4.53 -9.21 -20.65
N GLN A 225 -3.48 -8.39 -20.69
CA GLN A 225 -2.42 -8.52 -21.70
C GLN A 225 -1.72 -9.88 -21.61
N PHE A 226 -1.43 -10.36 -20.39
CA PHE A 226 -0.84 -11.68 -20.16
C PHE A 226 -1.77 -12.81 -20.67
N PHE A 227 -3.06 -12.73 -20.36
CA PHE A 227 -4.07 -13.67 -20.84
C PHE A 227 -4.12 -13.68 -22.37
N ASN A 228 -4.23 -12.51 -23.00
CA ASN A 228 -4.26 -12.40 -24.46
C ASN A 228 -2.98 -13.00 -25.07
N HIS A 229 -1.81 -12.65 -24.55
CA HIS A 229 -0.55 -13.20 -25.05
C HIS A 229 -0.50 -14.73 -24.93
N HIS A 230 -0.86 -15.28 -23.77
CA HIS A 230 -0.82 -16.72 -23.54
C HIS A 230 -1.82 -17.48 -24.42
N MET A 231 -3.07 -17.01 -24.49
CA MET A 231 -4.12 -17.68 -25.25
C MET A 231 -3.85 -17.61 -26.75
N PHE A 232 -3.42 -16.45 -27.28
CA PHE A 232 -3.32 -16.27 -28.72
C PHE A 232 -1.96 -16.68 -29.30
N VAL A 233 -0.85 -16.51 -28.58
CA VAL A 233 0.47 -16.88 -29.11
C VAL A 233 0.65 -18.39 -29.11
N LEU A 234 0.20 -19.09 -28.06
CA LEU A 234 0.30 -20.55 -28.00
C LEU A 234 -0.60 -21.24 -29.03
N GLU A 235 -1.82 -20.76 -29.22
CA GLU A 235 -2.72 -21.28 -30.26
C GLU A 235 -2.14 -21.06 -31.66
N GLN A 236 -1.54 -19.90 -31.93
CA GLN A 236 -0.88 -19.62 -33.22
C GLN A 236 0.38 -20.47 -33.44
N GLU A 237 1.16 -20.74 -32.38
CA GLU A 237 2.29 -21.68 -32.46
C GLU A 237 1.83 -23.10 -32.79
N GLU A 238 0.69 -23.54 -32.26
CA GLU A 238 0.10 -24.85 -32.57
C GLU A 238 -0.45 -24.90 -34.01
N TYR A 239 -1.16 -23.86 -34.48
CA TYR A 239 -1.61 -23.79 -35.87
C TYR A 239 -0.45 -23.85 -36.88
N LYS A 240 0.66 -23.17 -36.58
CA LYS A 240 1.87 -23.24 -37.39
C LYS A 240 2.49 -24.64 -37.38
N LYS A 241 2.46 -25.33 -36.24
CA LYS A 241 2.97 -26.69 -36.08
C LYS A 241 2.12 -27.74 -36.80
N GLU A 242 0.81 -27.54 -36.83
CA GLU A 242 -0.16 -28.37 -37.56
C GLU A 242 -0.24 -28.03 -39.07
N GLY A 243 0.48 -27.00 -39.52
CA GLY A 243 0.51 -26.60 -40.94
C GLY A 243 -0.80 -25.96 -41.42
N ILE A 244 -1.60 -25.41 -40.51
CA ILE A 244 -2.84 -24.71 -40.84
C ILE A 244 -2.47 -23.29 -41.31
N GLU A 245 -2.95 -22.90 -42.50
CA GLU A 245 -2.86 -21.51 -42.97
C GLU A 245 -3.73 -20.62 -42.07
N TRP A 246 -3.06 -19.86 -41.21
CA TRP A 246 -3.68 -18.90 -40.31
C TRP A 246 -3.06 -17.52 -40.54
N GLU A 247 -3.90 -16.51 -40.76
CA GLU A 247 -3.45 -15.12 -40.82
C GLU A 247 -3.13 -14.63 -39.41
N PHE A 248 -1.89 -14.15 -39.22
CA PHE A 248 -1.45 -13.66 -37.91
C PHE A 248 -2.26 -12.44 -37.51
N ILE A 249 -3.02 -12.55 -36.42
CA ILE A 249 -3.75 -11.43 -35.84
C ILE A 249 -3.03 -11.04 -34.55
N ASP A 250 -2.55 -9.80 -34.52
CA ASP A 250 -1.90 -9.23 -33.34
C ASP A 250 -2.96 -8.72 -32.34
N PHE A 251 -3.35 -9.58 -31.42
CA PHE A 251 -4.28 -9.27 -30.33
C PHE A 251 -3.60 -8.61 -29.12
N GLY A 252 -2.27 -8.48 -29.11
CA GLY A 252 -1.48 -8.04 -27.95
C GLY A 252 -1.15 -6.55 -27.94
N MET A 253 -1.15 -5.90 -29.10
CA MET A 253 -0.76 -4.50 -29.24
C MET A 253 -1.79 -3.48 -28.74
N ASP A 254 -3.07 -3.83 -28.60
CA ASP A 254 -4.10 -2.84 -28.21
C ASP A 254 -3.99 -2.41 -26.73
N LEU A 255 -3.63 -3.32 -25.81
CA LEU A 255 -3.44 -2.97 -24.39
C LEU A 255 -2.07 -2.33 -24.10
N ALA A 256 -1.09 -2.56 -24.98
CA ALA A 256 0.27 -2.06 -24.78
C ALA A 256 0.31 -0.54 -24.65
N ALA A 257 -0.50 0.17 -25.43
CA ALA A 257 -0.55 1.64 -25.38
C ALA A 257 -0.98 2.18 -24.00
N CYS A 258 -1.94 1.53 -23.34
CA CYS A 258 -2.42 1.92 -22.02
C CYS A 258 -1.40 1.56 -20.93
N ILE A 259 -0.83 0.36 -21.00
CA ILE A 259 0.21 -0.10 -20.07
C ILE A 259 1.44 0.81 -20.14
N GLU A 260 1.90 1.12 -21.36
CA GLU A 260 3.06 1.98 -21.57
C GLU A 260 2.84 3.41 -21.08
N LEU A 261 1.65 3.95 -21.31
CA LEU A 261 1.25 5.25 -20.78
C LEU A 261 1.39 5.31 -19.25
N ILE A 262 1.11 4.21 -18.55
CA ILE A 262 1.15 4.16 -17.09
C ILE A 262 2.57 3.96 -16.57
N GLU A 263 3.33 2.98 -17.11
CA GLU A 263 4.57 2.50 -16.49
C GLU A 263 5.88 2.96 -17.12
N LYS A 264 5.88 3.40 -18.39
CA LYS A 264 7.13 3.71 -19.08
C LYS A 264 7.73 5.02 -18.54
N PRO A 265 9.02 5.29 -18.82
CA PRO A 265 9.58 6.61 -18.57
C PRO A 265 8.70 7.70 -19.20
N MET A 266 8.50 8.81 -18.47
CA MET A 266 7.54 9.86 -18.84
C MET A 266 6.07 9.42 -18.90
N GLY A 267 5.73 8.26 -18.36
CA GLY A 267 4.36 7.82 -18.11
C GLY A 267 3.81 8.34 -16.79
N ILE A 268 2.58 7.96 -16.45
CA ILE A 268 1.85 8.50 -15.29
C ILE A 268 2.61 8.29 -13.98
N PHE A 269 3.09 7.08 -13.70
CA PHE A 269 3.81 6.81 -12.45
C PHE A 269 5.16 7.52 -12.39
N ALA A 270 5.90 7.59 -13.50
CA ALA A 270 7.17 8.31 -13.55
C ALA A 270 6.99 9.81 -13.29
N ILE A 271 5.97 10.43 -13.89
CA ILE A 271 5.65 11.85 -13.65
C ILE A 271 5.19 12.07 -12.21
N LEU A 272 4.42 11.14 -11.64
CA LEU A 272 3.97 11.21 -10.25
C LEU A 272 5.16 11.15 -9.29
N GLU A 273 6.07 10.20 -9.47
CA GLU A 273 7.30 10.07 -8.68
C GLU A 273 8.18 11.31 -8.79
N GLU A 274 8.37 11.84 -10.00
CA GLU A 274 9.14 13.06 -10.22
C GLU A 274 8.54 14.26 -9.48
N GLU A 275 7.21 14.46 -9.58
CA GLU A 275 6.50 15.52 -8.86
C GLU A 275 6.58 15.35 -7.34
N CYS A 276 6.58 14.11 -6.83
CA CYS A 276 6.76 13.85 -5.41
C CYS A 276 8.14 14.31 -4.88
N MET A 277 9.16 14.41 -5.74
CA MET A 277 10.49 14.90 -5.37
C MET A 277 10.57 16.43 -5.27
N PHE A 278 9.63 17.16 -5.88
CA PHE A 278 9.64 18.63 -5.87
C PHE A 278 8.87 19.19 -4.65
N PRO A 279 9.51 19.94 -3.75
CA PRO A 279 8.86 20.42 -2.52
C PRO A 279 7.66 21.35 -2.72
N LYS A 280 7.57 21.99 -3.89
CA LYS A 280 6.48 22.93 -4.24
C LYS A 280 5.47 22.35 -5.25
N ALA A 281 5.59 21.07 -5.60
CA ALA A 281 4.62 20.41 -6.44
C ALA A 281 3.26 20.30 -5.73
N SER A 282 2.20 20.29 -6.53
CA SER A 282 0.81 20.14 -6.10
C SER A 282 0.08 19.21 -7.05
N ASP A 283 -1.06 18.65 -6.67
CA ASP A 283 -1.85 17.80 -7.58
C ASP A 283 -2.21 18.54 -8.88
N THR A 284 -2.30 19.88 -8.83
CA THR A 284 -2.50 20.72 -10.02
C THR A 284 -1.28 20.74 -10.94
N THR A 285 -0.06 20.85 -10.40
CA THR A 285 1.16 20.84 -11.23
C THR A 285 1.37 19.46 -11.84
N PHE A 286 1.10 18.40 -11.07
CA PHE A 286 1.11 17.02 -11.55
C PHE A 286 0.12 16.84 -12.72
N LYS A 287 -1.15 17.24 -12.53
CA LYS A 287 -2.15 17.21 -13.60
C LYS A 287 -1.67 17.96 -14.86
N ASN A 288 -1.14 19.16 -14.71
CA ASN A 288 -0.70 19.95 -15.85
C ASN A 288 0.43 19.26 -16.63
N LYS A 289 1.41 18.66 -15.93
CA LYS A 289 2.46 17.85 -16.56
C LYS A 289 1.91 16.65 -17.33
N LEU A 290 0.92 15.94 -16.78
CA LEU A 290 0.25 14.83 -17.48
C LEU A 290 -0.38 15.30 -18.80
N TYR A 291 -1.06 16.46 -18.76
CA TYR A 291 -1.70 17.04 -19.94
C TYR A 291 -0.66 17.44 -20.99
N ASP A 292 0.38 18.16 -20.60
CA ASP A 292 1.43 18.60 -21.52
C ASP A 292 2.16 17.42 -22.17
N GLN A 293 2.32 16.32 -21.43
CA GLN A 293 3.02 15.13 -21.89
C GLN A 293 2.17 14.20 -22.75
N HIS A 294 0.87 14.02 -22.47
CA HIS A 294 0.09 12.95 -23.09
C HIS A 294 -1.12 13.42 -23.91
N LEU A 295 -1.71 14.57 -23.59
CA LEU A 295 -2.93 15.00 -24.26
C LEU A 295 -2.70 15.24 -25.76
N GLY A 296 -3.48 14.55 -26.60
CA GLY A 296 -3.35 14.63 -28.06
C GLY A 296 -2.13 13.92 -28.65
N LYS A 297 -1.27 13.33 -27.81
CA LYS A 297 -0.10 12.53 -28.21
C LYS A 297 -0.31 11.03 -28.01
N THR A 298 -0.96 10.66 -26.92
CA THR A 298 -1.27 9.25 -26.59
C THR A 298 -2.76 9.01 -26.70
N LYS A 299 -3.17 8.04 -27.53
CA LYS A 299 -4.60 7.72 -27.77
C LYS A 299 -5.35 7.29 -26.51
N ALA A 300 -4.66 6.61 -25.59
CA ALA A 300 -5.26 6.13 -24.35
C ALA A 300 -5.49 7.22 -23.29
N PHE A 301 -5.05 8.47 -23.53
CA PHE A 301 -5.21 9.58 -22.58
C PHE A 301 -6.21 10.62 -23.10
N GLU A 302 -7.33 10.78 -22.39
CA GLU A 302 -8.43 11.66 -22.78
C GLU A 302 -8.76 12.72 -21.72
N LYS A 303 -9.47 13.77 -22.15
CA LYS A 303 -10.11 14.71 -21.22
C LYS A 303 -11.38 14.08 -20.65
N PRO A 304 -11.65 14.24 -19.35
CA PRO A 304 -12.86 13.71 -18.74
C PRO A 304 -14.10 14.40 -19.30
N LYS A 305 -15.16 13.60 -19.48
CA LYS A 305 -16.46 14.11 -19.93
C LYS A 305 -17.21 14.64 -18.70
N PRO A 306 -17.44 15.96 -18.58
CA PRO A 306 -18.11 16.52 -17.40
C PRO A 306 -19.54 15.97 -17.31
N LYS A 307 -19.86 15.32 -16.18
CA LYS A 307 -21.20 14.81 -15.86
C LYS A 307 -21.75 15.59 -14.68
N LYS A 308 -22.93 16.21 -14.84
CA LYS A 308 -23.60 16.93 -13.75
C LYS A 308 -23.85 15.99 -12.56
N GLY A 309 -23.46 16.42 -11.37
CA GLY A 309 -23.69 15.67 -10.13
C GLY A 309 -22.69 14.55 -9.84
N LYS A 310 -21.64 14.37 -10.66
CA LYS A 310 -20.55 13.44 -10.36
C LYS A 310 -19.35 14.16 -9.77
N ALA A 311 -18.52 13.41 -9.06
CA ALA A 311 -17.26 13.90 -8.50
C ALA A 311 -16.34 14.44 -9.61
N GLU A 312 -15.50 15.42 -9.26
CA GLU A 312 -14.54 15.99 -10.20
C GLU A 312 -13.58 14.91 -10.70
N ALA A 313 -13.31 14.90 -12.00
CA ALA A 313 -12.28 14.07 -12.61
C ALA A 313 -11.29 14.96 -13.36
N HIS A 314 -10.03 14.56 -13.36
CA HIS A 314 -8.93 15.34 -13.88
C HIS A 314 -8.40 14.82 -15.22
N PHE A 315 -8.39 13.50 -15.45
CA PHE A 315 -8.06 12.87 -16.72
C PHE A 315 -8.82 11.56 -16.87
N SER A 316 -8.89 11.03 -18.09
CA SER A 316 -9.50 9.73 -18.35
C SER A 316 -8.52 8.82 -19.08
N LEU A 317 -8.54 7.53 -18.74
CA LEU A 317 -7.79 6.51 -19.47
C LEU A 317 -8.73 5.57 -20.20
N VAL A 318 -8.33 5.20 -21.42
CA VAL A 318 -9.02 4.18 -22.21
C VAL A 318 -8.38 2.83 -21.90
N HIS A 319 -9.00 2.10 -20.97
CA HIS A 319 -8.62 0.73 -20.63
C HIS A 319 -9.37 -0.28 -21.50
N TYR A 320 -8.93 -1.54 -21.50
CA TYR A 320 -9.64 -2.62 -22.20
C TYR A 320 -11.10 -2.78 -21.75
N ALA A 321 -11.39 -2.54 -20.47
CA ALA A 321 -12.72 -2.66 -19.89
C ALA A 321 -13.62 -1.42 -20.11
N GLY A 322 -13.03 -0.31 -20.55
CA GLY A 322 -13.74 0.95 -20.81
C GLY A 322 -12.96 2.19 -20.37
N THR A 323 -13.56 3.36 -20.61
CA THR A 323 -12.98 4.64 -20.18
C THR A 323 -13.23 4.88 -18.69
N VAL A 324 -12.16 5.14 -17.94
CA VAL A 324 -12.22 5.43 -16.49
C VAL A 324 -11.79 6.86 -16.24
N ASP A 325 -12.60 7.60 -15.47
CA ASP A 325 -12.38 8.99 -15.09
C ASP A 325 -11.65 9.03 -13.73
N TYR A 326 -10.43 9.57 -13.67
CA TYR A 326 -9.57 9.59 -12.47
C TYR A 326 -9.46 10.98 -11.84
N ASN A 327 -9.48 11.04 -10.51
CA ASN A 327 -9.25 12.24 -9.72
C ASN A 327 -7.85 12.20 -9.07
N VAL A 328 -6.97 13.16 -9.41
CA VAL A 328 -5.60 13.27 -8.87
C VAL A 328 -5.47 13.86 -7.47
N GLY A 329 -6.57 14.26 -6.83
CA GLY A 329 -6.58 14.88 -5.51
C GLY A 329 -5.94 13.98 -4.46
N GLY A 330 -4.94 14.51 -3.77
CA GLY A 330 -4.15 13.82 -2.76
C GLY A 330 -3.14 12.81 -3.30
N TRP A 331 -2.95 12.67 -4.62
CA TRP A 331 -2.04 11.65 -5.17
C TRP A 331 -0.59 11.87 -4.75
N LEU A 332 -0.11 13.12 -4.74
CA LEU A 332 1.26 13.40 -4.31
C LEU A 332 1.48 13.02 -2.85
N ASP A 333 0.52 13.28 -1.98
CA ASP A 333 0.61 12.96 -0.55
C ASP A 333 0.47 11.45 -0.31
N LYS A 334 -0.48 10.79 -1.00
CA LYS A 334 -0.65 9.34 -0.99
C LYS A 334 0.62 8.62 -1.44
N ASN A 335 1.28 9.10 -2.49
CA ASN A 335 2.49 8.49 -3.05
C ASN A 335 3.75 8.78 -2.23
N LYS A 336 3.87 9.98 -1.62
CA LYS A 336 5.01 10.30 -0.74
C LYS A 336 5.02 9.43 0.52
N ASP A 337 3.83 9.11 1.05
CA ASP A 337 3.59 8.38 2.31
C ASP A 337 4.67 8.64 3.39
N PRO A 338 5.00 9.91 3.69
CA PRO A 338 6.21 10.21 4.46
C PRO A 338 6.01 9.80 5.91
N LEU A 339 6.84 8.87 6.39
CA LEU A 339 6.85 8.49 7.79
C LEU A 339 7.68 9.48 8.61
N ASN A 340 7.20 9.80 9.80
CA ASN A 340 7.95 10.61 10.75
C ASN A 340 9.04 9.74 11.39
N ASP A 341 10.27 9.89 10.89
CA ASP A 341 11.44 9.14 11.37
C ASP A 341 11.71 9.29 12.86
N SER A 342 11.37 10.43 13.46
CA SER A 342 11.53 10.63 14.90
C SER A 342 10.60 9.72 15.70
N VAL A 343 9.36 9.50 15.21
CA VAL A 343 8.41 8.57 15.83
C VAL A 343 8.81 7.11 15.53
N VAL A 344 9.28 6.82 14.31
CA VAL A 344 9.80 5.47 13.96
C VAL A 344 10.98 5.07 14.87
N GLN A 345 11.85 6.00 15.24
CA GLN A 345 12.91 5.75 16.22
C GLN A 345 12.39 5.42 17.62
N LEU A 346 11.20 5.91 18.00
CA LEU A 346 10.53 5.50 19.23
C LEU A 346 9.97 4.07 19.09
N TYR A 347 9.37 3.73 17.94
CA TYR A 347 8.87 2.38 17.66
C TYR A 347 9.98 1.32 17.74
N GLN A 348 11.17 1.66 17.27
CA GLN A 348 12.38 0.83 17.38
C GLN A 348 12.83 0.55 18.81
N LYS A 349 12.41 1.36 19.79
CA LYS A 349 12.78 1.25 21.21
C LYS A 349 11.60 0.88 22.10
N SER A 350 10.48 0.50 21.49
CA SER A 350 9.26 0.14 22.19
C SER A 350 9.45 -1.03 23.14
N GLY A 351 8.74 -1.01 24.26
CA GLY A 351 8.64 -2.14 25.20
C GLY A 351 7.82 -3.33 24.66
N VAL A 352 7.03 -3.14 23.59
CA VAL A 352 6.26 -4.19 22.92
C VAL A 352 7.16 -4.86 21.88
N LYS A 353 7.64 -6.08 22.16
CA LYS A 353 8.66 -6.78 21.35
C LYS A 353 8.36 -6.85 19.84
N LEU A 354 7.08 -6.98 19.48
CA LEU A 354 6.70 -7.04 18.07
C LEU A 354 6.96 -5.71 17.34
N LEU A 355 6.71 -4.56 17.99
CA LEU A 355 6.78 -3.26 17.32
C LEU A 355 8.20 -2.94 16.77
N PRO A 356 9.31 -3.12 17.51
CA PRO A 356 10.65 -3.00 16.94
C PRO A 356 10.93 -3.99 15.81
N THR A 357 10.34 -5.19 15.86
CA THR A 357 10.45 -6.20 14.79
C THR A 357 9.79 -5.74 13.50
N LEU A 358 8.67 -4.99 13.61
CA LEU A 358 8.00 -4.38 12.46
C LEU A 358 8.80 -3.21 11.86
N TYR A 359 9.62 -2.54 12.68
CA TYR A 359 10.44 -1.38 12.30
C TYR A 359 11.93 -1.64 12.54
N PRO A 360 12.57 -2.60 11.84
CA PRO A 360 13.97 -2.90 12.06
C PRO A 360 14.85 -1.67 11.81
N PRO A 361 15.96 -1.49 12.56
CA PRO A 361 16.87 -0.37 12.34
C PRO A 361 17.48 -0.44 10.93
N VAL A 362 17.61 0.72 10.29
CA VAL A 362 18.35 0.85 9.03
C VAL A 362 19.84 0.75 9.35
N VAL A 363 20.42 -0.43 9.15
CA VAL A 363 21.86 -0.65 9.32
C VAL A 363 22.53 -0.48 7.95
N GLU A 364 23.40 0.52 7.80
CA GLU A 364 24.20 0.69 6.57
C GLU A 364 25.00 -0.59 6.29
N GLY A 365 24.88 -1.12 5.07
CA GLY A 365 25.51 -2.38 4.66
C GLY A 365 24.71 -3.64 5.02
N TYR A 366 23.58 -3.53 5.72
CA TYR A 366 22.69 -4.66 5.97
C TYR A 366 21.60 -4.75 4.90
N MET A 367 21.54 -5.88 4.21
CA MET A 367 20.58 -6.15 3.15
C MET A 367 19.46 -7.04 3.67
N GLN A 368 18.24 -6.53 3.70
CA GLN A 368 17.07 -7.37 3.98
C GLN A 368 16.78 -8.23 2.75
N ASN A 369 17.26 -9.46 2.75
CA ASN A 369 17.16 -10.37 1.61
C ASN A 369 15.73 -10.50 1.06
N PHE A 370 14.71 -10.55 1.93
CA PHE A 370 13.32 -10.62 1.49
C PHE A 370 12.90 -9.36 0.70
N LEU A 371 13.21 -8.17 1.22
CA LEU A 371 12.91 -6.90 0.56
C LEU A 371 13.66 -6.76 -0.77
N VAL A 372 14.94 -7.14 -0.81
CA VAL A 372 15.73 -7.11 -2.04
C VAL A 372 15.23 -8.12 -3.07
N ILE A 373 14.91 -9.35 -2.66
CA ILE A 373 14.32 -10.35 -3.57
C ILE A 373 12.98 -9.86 -4.12
N HIS A 374 12.14 -9.25 -3.29
CA HIS A 374 10.89 -8.63 -3.73
C HIS A 374 11.15 -7.51 -4.74
N GLN A 375 12.05 -6.57 -4.45
CA GLN A 375 12.45 -5.50 -5.38
C GLN A 375 13.02 -6.05 -6.70
N LEU A 376 13.88 -7.08 -6.67
CA LEU A 376 14.44 -7.69 -7.87
C LEU A 376 13.38 -8.40 -8.72
N ARG A 377 12.30 -8.91 -8.12
CA ARG A 377 11.13 -9.42 -8.84
C ARG A 377 10.33 -8.28 -9.46
N CYS A 378 9.96 -7.29 -8.66
CA CYS A 378 9.12 -6.16 -9.09
C CYS A 378 9.81 -5.34 -10.18
N ASN A 379 11.13 -5.16 -10.10
CA ASN A 379 11.92 -4.43 -11.09
C ASN A 379 12.25 -5.28 -12.34
N GLY A 380 11.73 -6.51 -12.45
CA GLY A 380 11.94 -7.38 -13.60
C GLY A 380 13.36 -7.97 -13.72
N VAL A 381 14.24 -7.76 -12.73
CA VAL A 381 15.63 -8.24 -12.77
C VAL A 381 15.67 -9.77 -12.76
N LEU A 382 14.88 -10.43 -11.91
CA LEU A 382 14.84 -11.90 -11.88
C LEU A 382 14.24 -12.48 -13.16
N GLU A 383 13.30 -11.76 -13.79
CA GLU A 383 12.69 -12.16 -15.06
C GLU A 383 13.68 -12.00 -16.23
N GLY A 384 14.45 -10.92 -16.24
CA GLY A 384 15.57 -10.73 -17.16
C GLY A 384 16.62 -11.84 -17.01
N ILE A 385 17.00 -12.20 -15.77
CA ILE A 385 17.90 -13.33 -15.51
C ILE A 385 17.29 -14.65 -16.02
N ARG A 386 15.98 -14.88 -15.81
CA ARG A 386 15.27 -16.07 -16.28
C ARG A 386 15.26 -16.20 -17.80
N ILE A 387 15.14 -15.10 -18.53
CA ILE A 387 15.18 -15.08 -19.99
C ILE A 387 16.62 -15.28 -20.46
N CYS A 388 17.58 -14.53 -19.90
CA CYS A 388 19.00 -14.62 -20.26
C CYS A 388 19.56 -16.05 -20.10
N ARG A 389 19.17 -16.79 -19.05
CA ARG A 389 19.63 -18.18 -18.83
C ARG A 389 19.14 -19.19 -19.88
N LYS A 390 18.08 -18.87 -20.65
CA LYS A 390 17.60 -19.74 -21.73
C LYS A 390 18.43 -19.60 -23.01
N GLY A 391 19.27 -18.57 -23.11
CA GLY A 391 20.17 -18.34 -24.23
C GLY A 391 21.64 -18.55 -23.84
N PHE A 392 22.51 -17.64 -24.29
CA PHE A 392 23.93 -17.60 -23.94
C PHE A 392 24.21 -16.39 -23.03
N PRO A 393 23.95 -16.52 -21.71
CA PRO A 393 24.00 -15.39 -20.78
C PRO A 393 25.41 -14.87 -20.56
N SER A 394 26.41 -15.73 -20.62
CA SER A 394 27.82 -15.37 -20.43
C SER A 394 28.45 -15.06 -21.79
N ARG A 395 28.78 -13.80 -22.01
CA ARG A 395 29.52 -13.33 -23.18
C ARG A 395 30.84 -12.76 -22.70
N ILE A 396 31.94 -13.30 -23.20
CA ILE A 396 33.29 -12.86 -22.86
C ILE A 396 33.85 -12.14 -24.07
N LEU A 397 34.44 -10.96 -23.87
CA LEU A 397 35.14 -10.27 -24.94
C LEU A 397 36.33 -11.10 -25.40
N TYR A 398 36.60 -11.12 -26.70
CA TYR A 398 37.63 -11.98 -27.27
C TYR A 398 39.02 -11.76 -26.65
N GLY A 399 39.35 -10.52 -26.31
CA GLY A 399 40.60 -10.17 -25.61
C GLY A 399 40.72 -10.86 -24.24
N ASP A 400 39.66 -10.79 -23.44
CA ASP A 400 39.61 -11.39 -22.10
C ASP A 400 39.58 -12.92 -22.15
N PHE A 401 38.95 -13.49 -23.18
CA PHE A 401 38.95 -14.94 -23.42
C PHE A 401 40.33 -15.44 -23.83
N LYS A 402 41.07 -14.67 -24.64
CA LYS A 402 42.42 -15.01 -25.10
C LYS A 402 43.47 -14.89 -23.98
N GLN A 403 43.22 -14.04 -22.99
CA GLN A 403 44.16 -13.75 -21.90
C GLN A 403 43.97 -14.68 -20.68
N ARG A 404 42.78 -15.29 -20.54
CA ARG A 404 42.50 -16.40 -19.61
C ARG A 404 42.96 -17.72 -20.22
#